data_AF-A0A3R5WFU4-F1
#
_entry.id   AF-A0A3R5WFU4-F1
#
_cell.length_a   1.000
_cell.length_b   1.000
_cell.length_c   1.000
_cell.angle_alpha   90.00
_cell.angle_beta   90.00
_cell.angle_gamma   90.00
#
_symmetry.space_group_name_H-M   'P 1'
#
loop_
_entity.id
_entity.type
_entity.pdbx_description
1 polymer ?
#
loop_
_entity_poly.entity_id
_entity_poly.type
_entity_poly.pdbx_seq_one_letter_code
_entity_poly.pdbx_strand_id
1 'polypeptide(L)'
;MINFIVKNVESGSKGGSDVVQSKFNKLLNSDYYKNNPGYDCSEIATDFYDTAGQQGKIYRIEGKDGVINGYEYGKVYDFEYHEVYSDGVYIYDPRYKNTPVLKDDYFRALKEINPDGFDVFTIQ
;
A
#
# COMPACT_ATOMS: atom_id res chain seq x y z
N MET A 1 22.19 -34.74 34.42
CA MET A 1 20.86 -34.73 33.78
C MET A 1 20.36 -33.30 33.83
N ILE A 2 20.20 -32.65 32.67
CA ILE A 2 19.74 -31.26 32.58
C ILE A 2 18.29 -31.30 32.10
N ASN A 3 17.37 -30.85 32.94
CA ASN A 3 15.95 -30.70 32.59
C ASN A 3 15.79 -29.48 31.69
N PHE A 4 15.43 -29.68 30.43
CA PHE A 4 14.93 -28.62 29.56
C PHE A 4 13.43 -28.43 29.81
N ILE A 5 13.07 -27.32 30.46
CA ILE A 5 11.70 -26.82 30.47
C ILE A 5 11.44 -26.19 29.10
N VAL A 6 10.69 -26.88 28.25
CA VAL A 6 10.11 -26.28 27.04
C VAL A 6 9.01 -25.32 27.49
N LYS A 7 9.27 -24.02 27.41
CA LYS A 7 8.20 -23.01 27.52
C LYS A 7 7.36 -23.11 26.25
N ASN A 8 6.09 -23.47 26.42
CA ASN A 8 5.05 -23.36 25.40
C ASN A 8 5.07 -21.94 24.82
N VAL A 9 5.40 -21.83 23.53
CA VAL A 9 5.13 -20.62 22.76
C VAL A 9 3.64 -20.64 22.45
N GLU A 10 2.93 -19.69 23.03
CA GLU A 10 1.49 -19.51 22.89
C GLU A 10 1.11 -19.32 21.42
N SER A 11 0.09 -20.09 21.02
CA SER A 11 -0.56 -20.05 19.73
C SER A 11 -1.28 -18.71 19.54
N GLY A 12 -0.63 -17.75 18.87
CA GLY A 12 -1.30 -16.58 18.30
C GLY A 12 -2.28 -16.97 17.19
N SER A 13 -3.51 -16.46 17.27
CA SER A 13 -4.65 -16.77 16.39
C SER A 13 -4.32 -16.56 14.90
N LYS A 14 -4.16 -17.66 14.15
CA LYS A 14 -3.99 -17.65 12.69
C LYS A 14 -5.20 -17.08 11.93
N GLY A 15 -6.39 -17.03 12.56
CA GLY A 15 -7.64 -16.64 11.89
C GLY A 15 -7.76 -15.15 11.55
N GLY A 16 -7.07 -14.25 12.26
CA GLY A 16 -7.15 -12.81 11.98
C GLY A 16 -6.35 -12.40 10.74
N SER A 17 -5.12 -12.90 10.62
CA SER A 17 -4.20 -12.59 9.52
C SER A 17 -4.71 -13.12 8.18
N ASP A 18 -5.24 -14.36 8.16
CA ASP A 18 -5.78 -14.98 6.94
C ASP A 18 -6.99 -14.20 6.39
N VAL A 19 -7.85 -13.68 7.29
CA VAL A 19 -9.02 -12.87 6.90
C VAL A 19 -8.59 -11.52 6.34
N VAL A 20 -7.65 -10.82 6.98
CA VAL A 20 -7.13 -9.54 6.48
C VAL A 20 -6.47 -9.73 5.11
N GLN A 21 -5.64 -10.76 4.96
CA GLN A 21 -5.00 -11.07 3.67
C GLN A 21 -6.04 -11.33 2.57
N SER A 22 -7.12 -12.06 2.88
CA SER A 22 -8.19 -12.32 1.93
C SER A 22 -8.91 -11.03 1.50
N LYS A 23 -9.08 -10.05 2.40
CA LYS A 23 -9.67 -8.75 2.08
C LYS A 23 -8.72 -7.90 1.26
N PHE A 24 -7.44 -7.87 1.61
CA PHE A 24 -6.40 -7.18 0.84
C PHE A 24 -6.34 -7.70 -0.60
N ASN A 25 -6.38 -9.02 -0.79
CA ASN A 25 -6.40 -9.61 -2.12
C ASN A 25 -7.65 -9.19 -2.92
N LYS A 26 -8.80 -9.02 -2.27
CA LYS A 26 -10.03 -8.51 -2.92
C LYS A 26 -9.88 -7.05 -3.33
N LEU A 27 -9.35 -6.19 -2.46
CA LEU A 27 -9.12 -4.77 -2.78
C LEU A 27 -8.11 -4.62 -3.93
N LEU A 28 -6.98 -5.34 -3.87
CA LEU A 28 -5.96 -5.32 -4.93
C LEU A 28 -6.49 -5.74 -6.32
N ASN A 29 -7.54 -6.56 -6.36
CA ASN A 29 -8.13 -7.08 -7.60
C ASN A 29 -9.54 -6.50 -7.85
N SER A 30 -9.88 -5.38 -7.22
CA SER A 30 -11.21 -4.81 -7.31
C SER A 30 -11.40 -4.06 -8.63
N ASP A 31 -12.29 -4.57 -9.50
CA ASP A 31 -12.73 -3.85 -10.70
C ASP A 31 -13.46 -2.53 -10.37
N TYR A 32 -13.91 -2.35 -9.12
CA TYR A 32 -14.56 -1.14 -8.66
C TYR A 32 -13.66 0.09 -8.86
N TYR A 33 -12.38 0.02 -8.48
CA TYR A 33 -11.45 1.14 -8.59
C TYR A 33 -11.11 1.53 -10.03
N LYS A 34 -11.36 0.63 -10.99
CA LYS A 34 -11.19 0.86 -12.42
C LYS A 34 -12.42 1.47 -13.05
N ASN A 35 -13.60 1.03 -12.62
CA ASN A 35 -14.87 1.44 -13.20
C ASN A 35 -15.47 2.70 -12.54
N ASN A 36 -14.88 3.17 -11.44
CA ASN A 36 -15.29 4.38 -10.72
C ASN A 36 -14.12 5.36 -10.65
N PRO A 37 -13.82 6.10 -11.74
CA PRO A 37 -12.67 7.00 -11.80
C PRO A 37 -12.75 8.18 -10.82
N GLY A 38 -13.95 8.49 -10.31
CA GLY A 38 -14.15 9.49 -9.26
C GLY A 38 -13.78 9.01 -7.86
N TYR A 39 -13.50 7.71 -7.67
CA TYR A 39 -13.00 7.17 -6.41
C TYR A 39 -11.48 7.32 -6.42
N ASP A 40 -10.90 8.19 -5.59
CA ASP A 40 -9.52 8.64 -5.78
C ASP A 40 -8.47 7.81 -5.02
N CYS A 41 -7.19 8.20 -5.14
CA CYS A 41 -6.08 7.49 -4.49
C CYS A 41 -6.16 7.54 -2.95
N SER A 42 -6.69 8.62 -2.38
CA SER A 42 -6.84 8.79 -0.94
C SER A 42 -7.91 7.86 -0.38
N GLU A 43 -9.02 7.70 -1.11
CA GLU A 43 -10.09 6.78 -0.74
C GLU A 43 -9.62 5.32 -0.84
N ILE A 44 -8.89 4.96 -1.90
CA ILE A 44 -8.29 3.62 -2.05
C ILE A 44 -7.31 3.33 -0.90
N ALA A 45 -6.40 4.26 -0.58
CA ALA A 45 -5.46 4.06 0.52
C ALA A 45 -6.18 3.90 1.87
N THR A 46 -7.27 4.63 2.06
CA THR A 46 -8.12 4.55 3.26
C THR A 46 -8.82 3.18 3.37
N ASP A 47 -9.33 2.61 2.27
CA ASP A 47 -9.93 1.27 2.26
C ASP A 47 -8.96 0.19 2.81
N PHE A 48 -7.68 0.26 2.41
CA PHE A 48 -6.66 -0.65 2.92
C PHE A 48 -6.33 -0.37 4.39
N TYR A 49 -6.19 0.89 4.78
CA TYR A 49 -5.92 1.29 6.16
C TYR A 49 -7.03 0.83 7.12
N ASP A 50 -8.29 1.05 6.77
CA ASP A 50 -9.44 0.59 7.55
C ASP A 50 -9.53 -0.93 7.58
N THR A 51 -9.23 -1.60 6.47
CA THR A 51 -9.20 -3.07 6.40
C THR A 51 -8.11 -3.67 7.31
N ALA A 52 -6.99 -2.96 7.48
CA ALA A 52 -5.92 -3.31 8.41
C ALA A 52 -6.28 -3.02 9.88
N GLY A 53 -7.47 -2.48 10.16
CA GLY A 53 -7.86 -2.02 11.48
C GLY A 53 -7.05 -0.80 11.91
N GLN A 54 -6.80 0.13 10.98
CA GLN A 54 -6.05 1.36 11.19
C GLN A 54 -4.62 1.11 11.67
N GLN A 55 -4.00 0.07 11.10
CA GLN A 55 -2.58 -0.26 11.30
C GLN A 55 -1.84 -0.07 9.98
N GLY A 56 -0.56 0.30 10.07
CA GLY A 56 0.24 0.67 8.90
C GLY A 56 0.33 2.18 8.77
N LYS A 57 0.51 2.67 7.54
CA LYS A 57 0.66 4.09 7.23
C LYS A 57 0.03 4.44 5.90
N ILE A 58 -0.46 5.67 5.77
CA ILE A 58 -0.72 6.27 4.46
C ILE A 58 0.39 7.24 4.13
N TYR A 59 0.97 7.06 2.95
CA TYR A 59 1.96 7.98 2.38
C TYR A 59 1.29 8.89 1.35
N ARG A 60 1.45 10.19 1.54
CA ARG A 60 1.16 11.21 0.53
C ARG A 60 2.45 11.58 -0.18
N ILE A 61 2.43 11.49 -1.51
CA ILE A 61 3.60 11.68 -2.37
C ILE A 61 3.36 12.91 -3.24
N GLU A 62 4.27 13.87 -3.18
CA GLU A 62 4.14 15.15 -3.88
C GLU A 62 5.38 15.40 -4.73
N GLY A 63 5.20 15.76 -6.00
CA GLY A 63 6.30 16.10 -6.89
C GLY A 63 6.95 17.43 -6.51
N LYS A 64 8.25 17.58 -6.78
CA LYS A 64 9.00 18.80 -6.43
C LYS A 64 8.56 20.04 -7.20
N ASP A 65 7.94 19.86 -8.35
CA ASP A 65 7.41 20.89 -9.25
C ASP A 65 5.89 21.09 -9.08
N GLY A 66 5.27 20.45 -8.08
CA GLY A 66 3.83 20.50 -7.83
C GLY A 66 3.01 19.45 -8.60
N VAL A 67 3.67 18.56 -9.35
CA VAL A 67 3.03 17.46 -10.07
C VAL A 67 3.81 16.17 -9.86
N ILE A 68 3.14 15.07 -9.52
CA ILE A 68 3.75 13.74 -9.45
C ILE A 68 3.27 12.87 -10.61
N ASN A 69 4.19 12.22 -11.30
CA ASN A 69 3.86 11.16 -12.24
C ASN A 69 3.62 9.86 -11.47
N GLY A 70 2.46 9.23 -11.64
CA GLY A 70 2.10 7.94 -11.06
C GLY A 70 1.76 6.92 -12.12
N TYR A 71 1.90 5.63 -11.78
CA TYR A 71 1.48 4.55 -12.65
C TYR A 71 0.02 4.16 -12.35
N GLU A 72 -0.85 4.21 -13.35
CA GLU A 72 -2.18 3.59 -13.30
C GLU A 72 -2.43 2.72 -14.54
N TYR A 73 -2.79 1.46 -14.31
CA TYR A 73 -3.17 0.47 -15.32
C TYR A 73 -2.18 0.36 -16.50
N GLY A 74 -0.89 0.40 -16.18
CA GLY A 74 0.21 0.28 -17.15
C GLY A 74 0.52 1.54 -17.95
N LYS A 75 -0.04 2.69 -17.55
CA LYS A 75 0.26 4.02 -18.12
C LYS A 75 0.75 4.96 -17.03
N VAL A 76 1.39 6.04 -17.46
CA VAL A 76 1.82 7.14 -16.58
C VAL A 76 0.83 8.28 -16.70
N TYR A 77 0.40 8.80 -15.55
CA TYR A 77 -0.50 9.95 -15.43
C TYR A 77 0.07 10.95 -14.44
N ASP A 78 -0.29 12.22 -14.61
CA ASP A 78 0.05 13.32 -13.73
C ASP A 78 -1.01 13.53 -12.64
N PHE A 79 -0.55 13.80 -11.43
CA PHE A 79 -1.39 14.05 -10.26
C PHE A 79 -0.85 15.25 -9.48
N GLU A 80 -1.72 15.96 -8.76
CA GLU A 80 -1.29 16.96 -7.78
C GLU A 80 -0.52 16.29 -6.63
N TYR A 81 -0.97 15.11 -6.23
CA TYR A 81 -0.34 14.23 -5.26
C TYR A 81 -0.85 12.80 -5.48
N HIS A 82 -0.15 11.80 -4.93
CA HIS A 82 -0.59 10.41 -4.93
C HIS A 82 -0.56 9.84 -3.51
N GLU A 83 -1.62 9.18 -3.09
CA GLU A 83 -1.72 8.55 -1.78
C GLU A 83 -1.74 7.02 -1.86
N VAL A 84 -0.94 6.37 -1.01
CA VAL A 84 -0.82 4.90 -0.99
C VAL A 84 -0.73 4.36 0.43
N TYR A 85 -1.34 3.19 0.65
CA TYR A 85 -1.24 2.47 1.91
C TYR A 85 0.01 1.58 1.99
N SER A 86 0.59 1.50 3.18
CA SER A 86 1.72 0.63 3.53
C SER A 86 1.47 -0.14 4.82
N ASP A 87 1.75 -1.44 4.82
CA ASP A 87 1.83 -2.24 6.06
C ASP A 87 3.19 -2.13 6.77
N GLY A 88 4.12 -1.33 6.20
CA GLY A 88 5.49 -1.15 6.66
C GLY A 88 6.53 -1.83 5.76
N VAL A 89 6.15 -2.94 5.12
CA VAL A 89 7.00 -3.74 4.21
C VAL A 89 6.58 -3.54 2.75
N TYR A 90 5.28 -3.57 2.47
CA TYR A 90 4.70 -3.49 1.13
C TYR A 90 3.83 -2.25 0.96
N ILE A 91 3.76 -1.77 -0.28
CA ILE A 91 2.77 -0.81 -0.77
C ILE A 91 1.64 -1.56 -1.45
N TYR A 92 0.41 -1.13 -1.17
CA TYR A 92 -0.81 -1.67 -1.75
C TYR A 92 -1.47 -0.58 -2.61
N ASP A 93 -1.26 -0.68 -3.92
CA ASP A 93 -1.77 0.26 -4.91
C ASP A 93 -2.38 -0.54 -6.08
N PRO A 94 -3.70 -0.80 -6.07
CA PRO A 94 -4.38 -1.64 -7.07
C PRO A 94 -4.30 -1.07 -8.49
N ARG A 95 -4.09 0.24 -8.63
CA ARG A 95 -3.99 0.88 -9.94
C ARG A 95 -2.60 0.72 -10.52
N TYR A 96 -1.58 0.69 -9.68
CA TYR A 96 -0.24 0.33 -10.11
C TYR A 96 -0.10 -1.18 -10.39
N LYS A 97 -0.36 -2.02 -9.38
CA LYS A 97 -0.25 -3.48 -9.45
C LYS A 97 -1.29 -4.14 -8.57
N ASN A 98 -1.91 -5.22 -9.08
CA ASN A 98 -2.84 -6.05 -8.32
C ASN A 98 -2.15 -7.02 -7.34
N THR A 99 -0.87 -6.80 -7.03
CA THR A 99 -0.07 -7.56 -6.07
C THR A 99 0.71 -6.59 -5.18
N PRO A 100 0.95 -6.92 -3.91
CA PRO A 100 1.73 -6.07 -3.01
C PRO A 100 3.14 -5.85 -3.57
N VAL A 101 3.64 -4.62 -3.49
CA VAL A 101 4.96 -4.24 -4.00
C VAL A 101 5.86 -3.91 -2.83
N LEU A 102 7.09 -4.42 -2.79
CA LEU A 102 8.04 -4.00 -1.76
C LEU A 102 8.17 -2.48 -1.77
N LYS A 103 8.15 -1.86 -0.59
CA LYS A 103 8.15 -0.40 -0.46
C LYS A 103 9.31 0.26 -1.20
N ASP A 104 10.51 -0.30 -1.06
CA ASP A 104 11.70 0.23 -1.73
C ASP A 104 11.63 0.08 -3.25
N ASP A 105 11.02 -1.01 -3.74
CA ASP A 105 10.80 -1.22 -5.18
C ASP A 105 9.78 -0.25 -5.76
N TYR A 106 8.70 0.03 -5.00
CA TYR A 106 7.68 1.00 -5.39
C TYR A 106 8.29 2.39 -5.56
N PHE A 107 9.00 2.89 -4.53
CA PHE A 107 9.60 4.22 -4.60
C PHE A 107 10.75 4.31 -5.61
N ARG A 108 11.49 3.22 -5.84
CA ARG A 108 12.48 3.15 -6.92
C ARG A 108 11.81 3.31 -8.29
N ALA A 109 10.74 2.57 -8.56
CA ALA A 109 10.00 2.68 -9.82
C ALA A 109 9.37 4.07 -10.00
N LEU A 110 8.85 4.67 -8.93
CA LEU A 110 8.30 6.03 -8.97
C LEU A 110 9.38 7.08 -9.28
N LYS A 111 10.61 6.89 -8.77
CA LYS A 111 11.75 7.77 -9.07
C LYS A 111 12.18 7.71 -10.52
N GLU A 112 12.04 6.56 -11.19
CA GLU A 112 12.38 6.42 -12.61
C GLU A 112 11.50 7.31 -13.52
N ILE A 113 10.28 7.61 -13.10
CA ILE A 113 9.34 8.47 -13.84
C ILE A 113 9.21 9.89 -13.26
N ASN A 114 9.95 10.20 -12.20
CA ASN A 114 10.00 11.53 -11.57
C ASN A 114 11.46 11.94 -11.34
N PRO A 115 12.19 12.34 -12.41
CA PRO A 115 13.63 12.61 -12.33
C PRO A 115 13.98 13.80 -11.43
N ASP A 116 13.08 14.77 -11.32
CA ASP A 116 13.25 15.94 -10.43
C ASP A 116 12.99 15.59 -8.95
N GLY A 117 12.49 14.38 -8.69
CA GLY A 117 12.22 13.85 -7.37
C GLY A 117 10.84 14.23 -6.83
N PHE A 118 10.58 13.73 -5.63
CA PHE A 118 9.33 13.90 -4.90
C PHE A 118 9.58 13.86 -3.40
N ASP A 119 8.65 14.42 -2.63
CA ASP A 119 8.60 14.30 -1.18
C ASP A 119 7.56 13.26 -0.76
N VAL A 120 7.78 12.63 0.39
CA VAL A 120 6.88 11.62 0.95
C VAL A 120 6.53 12.02 2.38
N PHE A 121 5.24 12.18 2.64
CA PHE A 121 4.68 12.53 3.94
C PHE A 121 3.90 11.35 4.50
N THR A 122 4.01 11.09 5.80
CA THR A 122 3.11 10.18 6.50
C THR A 122 1.93 11.00 7.00
N ILE A 123 0.72 10.67 6.58
CA ILE A 123 -0.50 11.43 6.93
C ILE A 123 -1.43 10.67 7.88
N GLN A 124 -1.24 9.35 8.01
CA GLN A 124 -1.89 8.48 8.98
C GLN A 124 -0.89 7.41 9.45
#